data_AF-A0A5B1QMZ1-F1
#
_entry.id   AF-A0A5B1QMZ1-F1
#
_cell.length_a   1.000
_cell.length_b   1.000
_cell.length_c   1.000
_cell.angle_alpha   90.00
_cell.angle_beta   90.00
_cell.angle_gamma   90.00
#
_symmetry.space_group_name_H-M   'P 1'
#
loop_
_entity.id
_entity.type
_entity.pdbx_description
1 polymer ?
#
loop_
_entity_poly.entity_id
_entity_poly.type
_entity_poly.pdbx_seq_one_letter_code
_entity_poly.pdbx_strand_id
1 'polypeptide(L)' 'VLTYCYRKQLVYVKPAETLEEAVDYVLEVFPELKSVDRSAISLEVRVLVGTTRQAVRVGAMAWPILLVKFTEYEVLDI' A
#
# COMPACT_ATOMS: atom_id res chain seq x y z
N VAL A 1 -11.64 -5.21 -2.33
CA VAL A 1 -10.40 -5.88 -1.87
C VAL A 1 -9.22 -5.15 -2.51
N LEU A 2 -8.10 -4.99 -1.78
CA LEU A 2 -6.83 -4.45 -2.28
C LEU A 2 -5.76 -5.54 -2.25
N THR A 3 -4.60 -5.27 -2.86
CA THR A 3 -3.47 -6.18 -2.91
C THR A 3 -2.22 -5.48 -2.38
N TYR A 4 -1.53 -6.05 -1.40
CA TYR A 4 -0.19 -5.60 -1.02
C TYR A 4 0.90 -6.40 -1.75
N CYS A 5 1.95 -5.72 -2.18
CA CYS A 5 3.10 -6.29 -2.88
C CYS A 5 4.39 -6.00 -2.12
N TYR A 6 5.06 -7.04 -1.61
CA TYR A 6 6.38 -6.94 -1.02
C TYR A 6 7.27 -8.06 -1.52
N ARG A 7 8.47 -7.74 -2.06
CA ARG A 7 9.44 -8.72 -2.58
C ARG A 7 8.84 -9.79 -3.51
N LYS A 8 7.92 -9.40 -4.40
CA LYS A 8 7.18 -10.26 -5.34
C LYS A 8 6.10 -11.16 -4.70
N GLN A 9 5.89 -11.07 -3.40
CA GLN A 9 4.74 -11.68 -2.73
C GLN A 9 3.54 -10.74 -2.81
N LEU A 10 2.39 -11.28 -3.21
CA LEU A 10 1.13 -10.55 -3.31
C LEU A 10 0.14 -11.12 -2.30
N VAL A 11 -0.53 -10.25 -1.53
CA VAL A 11 -1.53 -10.65 -0.54
C VAL A 11 -2.77 -9.79 -0.68
N TYR A 12 -3.93 -10.43 -0.82
CA TYR A 12 -5.22 -9.74 -0.81
C TYR A 12 -5.60 -9.35 0.62
N VAL A 13 -6.05 -8.12 0.77
CA VAL A 13 -6.47 -7.54 2.05
C VAL A 13 -7.77 -6.78 1.90
N LYS A 14 -8.50 -6.63 3.01
CA LYS A 14 -9.56 -5.61 3.07
C LYS A 14 -8.91 -4.22 3.02
N PRO A 15 -9.56 -3.22 2.39
CA PRO A 15 -9.12 -1.84 2.51
C PRO A 15 -9.14 -1.40 3.98
N ALA A 16 -8.04 -0.83 4.46
CA ALA A 16 -7.97 -0.20 5.78
C ALA A 16 -8.62 1.19 5.74
N GLU A 17 -9.23 1.64 6.83
CA GLU A 17 -9.87 2.96 6.90
C GLU A 17 -8.85 4.10 6.93
N THR A 18 -7.66 3.84 7.48
CA THR A 18 -6.56 4.79 7.60
C THR A 18 -5.26 4.23 7.02
N LEU A 19 -4.31 5.11 6.70
CA LEU A 19 -2.99 4.68 6.22
C LEU A 19 -2.21 3.97 7.33
N GLU A 20 -2.39 4.39 8.58
CA GLU A 20 -1.77 3.80 9.76
C GLU A 20 -2.28 2.36 9.96
N GLU A 21 -3.58 2.14 9.83
CA GLU A 21 -4.16 0.79 9.86
C GLU A 21 -3.71 -0.05 8.66
N ALA A 22 -3.52 0.56 7.49
CA ALA A 22 -2.93 -0.14 6.34
C ALA A 22 -1.52 -0.66 6.67
N VAL A 23 -0.70 0.14 7.37
CA VAL A 23 0.62 -0.29 7.86
C VAL A 23 0.49 -1.41 8.91
N ASP A 24 -0.53 -1.39 9.77
CA ASP A 24 -0.81 -2.52 10.68
C ASP A 24 -1.07 -3.81 9.90
N TYR A 25 -1.89 -3.74 8.85
CA TYR A 25 -2.18 -4.91 8.02
C TYR A 25 -0.94 -5.41 7.30
N VAL A 26 -0.08 -4.51 6.80
CA VAL A 26 1.22 -4.87 6.19
C VAL A 26 2.06 -5.70 7.16
N LEU A 27 2.19 -5.26 8.42
CA LEU A 27 2.95 -5.96 9.45
C LEU A 27 2.33 -7.30 9.86
N GLU A 28 1.01 -7.41 9.76
CA GLU A 28 0.29 -8.66 10.00
C GLU A 28 0.57 -9.69 8.89
N VAL A 29 0.47 -9.27 7.62
CA VAL A 29 0.57 -10.17 6.46
C VAL A 29 2.00 -10.43 5.98
N PHE A 30 2.96 -9.57 6.34
CA PHE A 30 4.39 -9.75 6.09
C PHE A 30 5.16 -9.80 7.42
N PRO A 31 5.22 -10.96 8.10
CA PRO A 31 5.85 -11.09 9.40
C PRO A 31 7.32 -10.64 9.46
N GLU A 32 8.04 -10.71 8.34
CA GLU A 32 9.41 -10.25 8.20
C GLU A 32 9.58 -8.73 8.38
N LEU A 33 8.49 -7.97 8.23
CA LEU A 33 8.48 -6.53 8.47
C LEU A 33 8.20 -6.16 9.93
N LYS A 34 7.83 -7.12 10.80
CA LYS A 34 7.47 -6.83 12.21
C LYS A 34 8.57 -6.18 13.03
N SER A 35 9.84 -6.38 12.66
CA SER A 35 10.98 -5.73 13.30
C SER A 35 11.33 -4.36 12.71
N VAL A 36 10.67 -3.95 11.63
CA VAL A 36 10.88 -2.66 10.97
C VAL A 36 10.06 -1.60 11.69
N ASP A 37 10.67 -0.44 11.94
CA ASP A 37 9.94 0.70 12.51
C ASP A 37 8.83 1.15 11.56
N ARG A 38 7.64 1.41 12.11
CA ARG A 38 6.46 1.81 11.33
C ARG A 38 6.71 3.03 10.45
N SER A 39 7.53 3.98 10.92
CA SER A 39 7.85 5.19 10.17
C SER A 39 8.71 4.93 8.94
N ALA A 40 9.35 3.75 8.87
CA ALA A 40 10.13 3.31 7.72
C ALA A 40 9.30 2.51 6.69
N ILE A 41 8.01 2.28 6.96
CA ILE A 41 7.09 1.60 6.03
C ILE A 41 6.27 2.65 5.29
N SER A 42 6.25 2.55 3.96
CA SER A 42 5.43 3.36 3.08
C SER A 42 4.64 2.48 2.14
N LEU A 43 3.45 2.93 1.74
CA LEU A 43 2.70 2.30 0.66
C LEU A 43 2.83 3.17 -0.58
N GLU A 44 3.04 2.53 -1.73
CA GLU A 44 3.20 3.20 -3.02
C GLU A 44 2.23 2.64 -4.04
N VAL A 45 1.75 3.50 -4.94
CA VAL A 45 0.97 3.11 -6.12
C VAL A 45 1.80 3.32 -7.37
N ARG A 46 1.66 2.43 -8.35
CA ARG A 46 2.30 2.62 -9.67
C ARG A 46 1.41 3.47 -10.55
N VAL A 47 1.92 4.63 -10.93
CA VAL A 47 1.23 5.55 -11.84
C VAL A 47 2.03 5.73 -13.12
N LEU A 48 1.33 6.06 -14.20
CA LEU A 48 1.95 6.47 -15.46
C LEU A 48 2.04 7.99 -15.49
N VAL A 49 3.26 8.54 -15.49
CA VAL A 49 3.52 9.98 -15.66
C VAL A 49 4.20 10.17 -17.00
N GLY A 50 3.45 10.71 -17.97
CA GLY A 50 3.85 10.73 -19.37
C GLY A 50 3.95 9.30 -19.92
N THR A 51 5.17 8.89 -20.29
CA THR A 51 5.46 7.52 -20.76
C THR A 51 6.16 6.66 -19.69
N THR A 52 6.43 7.21 -18.51
CA THR A 52 7.19 6.53 -17.46
C THR A 52 6.26 5.99 -16.39
N ARG A 53 6.40 4.70 -16.08
CA ARG A 53 5.80 4.12 -14.87
C ARG A 53 6.69 4.44 -13.69
N GLN A 54 6.12 5.07 -12.66
CA GLN A 54 6.83 5.38 -11.44
C GLN A 54 5.96 5.06 -10.23
N ALA A 55 6.63 4.72 -9.12
CA ALA A 55 5.97 4.54 -7.85
C ALA A 55 5.75 5.91 -7.21
N VAL A 56 4.56 6.10 -6.64
CA VAL A 56 4.18 7.31 -5.90
C VAL A 56 3.76 6.90 -4.52
N ARG A 57 4.48 7.41 -3.52
CA ARG A 57 4.14 7.23 -2.11
C ARG A 57 2.77 7.81 -1.80
N VAL A 58 1.97 7.02 -1.10
CA VAL A 58 0.67 7.43 -0.58
C VAL A 58 0.86 8.20 0.73
N GLY A 59 0.40 9.44 0.76
CA GLY A 59 0.34 10.24 1.98
C GLY A 59 -0.97 10.03 2.74
N ALA A 60 -0.93 10.14 4.08
CA ALA A 60 -2.11 9.92 4.94
C ALA A 60 -3.33 10.77 4.53
N MET A 61 -3.11 12.05 4.18
CA MET A 61 -4.19 12.94 3.71
C MET A 61 -4.83 12.51 2.39
N ALA A 62 -4.10 11.78 1.55
CA ALA A 62 -4.59 11.29 0.26
C ALA A 62 -5.30 9.94 0.37
N TRP A 63 -5.04 9.17 1.44
CA TRP A 63 -5.60 7.83 1.66
C TRP A 63 -7.12 7.75 1.44
N PRO A 64 -7.97 8.57 2.11
CA PRO A 64 -9.42 8.47 1.94
C PRO A 64 -9.87 8.78 0.50
N ILE A 65 -9.17 9.66 -0.20
CA ILE A 65 -9.47 10.02 -1.59
C ILE A 65 -9.07 8.87 -2.52
N LEU A 66 -7.93 8.23 -2.26
CA LEU A 66 -7.42 7.12 -3.06
C LEU A 66 -8.23 5.84 -2.86
N LEU A 67 -8.67 5.53 -1.65
CA LEU A 67 -9.52 4.38 -1.36
C LEU A 67 -10.78 4.35 -2.23
N VAL A 68 -11.41 5.51 -2.46
CA VAL A 68 -12.63 5.63 -3.29
C VAL A 68 -12.31 5.44 -4.79
N LYS A 69 -11.06 5.68 -5.19
CA LYS A 69 -10.61 5.61 -6.59
C LYS A 69 -9.94 4.29 -6.95
N PHE A 70 -9.42 3.56 -5.97
CA PHE A 70 -8.76 2.29 -6.21
C PHE A 70 -9.72 1.33 -6.89
N THR A 71 -9.21 0.72 -7.94
CA THR A 71 -9.93 -0.35 -8.62
C THR A 71 -9.91 -1.61 -7.76
N GLU A 72 -10.82 -2.54 -8.06
CA GLU A 72 -10.76 -3.83 -7.39
C GLU A 72 -9.40 -4.49 -7.64
N TYR A 73 -8.81 -5.03 -6.58
CA TYR A 73 -7.49 -5.68 -6.63
C TYR A 73 -6.30 -4.75 -6.90
N GLU A 74 -6.49 -3.42 -6.78
CA GLU A 74 -5.41 -2.44 -6.89
C GLU A 74 -4.19 -2.87 -6.06
N VAL A 75 -3.00 -2.73 -6.66
CA VAL A 75 -1.74 -3.18 -6.05
C VAL A 75 -1.02 -1.99 -5.41
N LEU A 76 -0.77 -2.13 -4.11
CA LEU A 76 0.05 -1.22 -3.30
C LEU A 76 1.40 -1.89 -3.06
N ASP A 77 2.48 -1.31 -3.57
CA ASP A 77 3.85 -1.73 -3.26
C ASP A 77 4.23 -1.25 -1.85
N ILE A 78 4.97 -2.08 -1.11
CA ILE A 78 5.46 -1.83 0.26
C ILE A 78 6.97 -1.55 0.24
#